data_AF-A0A5K1GUP3-F1
#
_entry.id   AF-A0A5K1GUP3-F1
#
_cell.length_a   1.000
_cell.length_b   1.000
_cell.length_c   1.000
_cell.angle_alpha   90.00
_cell.angle_beta   90.00
_cell.angle_gamma   90.00
#
_symmetry.space_group_name_H-M   'P 1'
#
loop_
_entity.id
_entity.type
_entity.pdbx_description
1 polymer ?
#
loop_
_entity_poly.entity_id
_entity_poly.type
_entity_poly.pdbx_seq_one_letter_code
_entity_poly.pdbx_strand_id
1 'polypeptide(L)' 'AVCSDVDQNGIKHMILCRVLLGNAEQVKPGSEQFYPSSEEFDSGVDNKEKPGLYVMWGTHMNTHIFPEFVVSFKVPPPLQ' A
#
# COMPACT_ATOMS: atom_id res chain seq x y z
N ALA A 1 -9.10 5.05 -3.55
CA ALA A 1 -8.11 4.70 -4.58
C ALA A 1 -6.77 5.27 -4.14
N VAL A 2 -5.69 4.48 -4.17
CA VAL A 2 -4.32 5.01 -3.97
C VAL A 2 -3.96 5.71 -5.27
N CYS A 3 -3.89 7.04 -5.25
CA CYS A 3 -3.58 7.83 -6.43
C CYS A 3 -2.27 8.57 -6.19
N SER A 4 -1.33 8.43 -7.11
CA SER A 4 -0.16 9.31 -7.17
C SER A 4 -0.59 10.66 -7.72
N ASP A 5 -0.16 11.73 -7.03
CA ASP A 5 -0.37 13.11 -7.45
C ASP A 5 0.48 13.45 -8.68
N VAL A 6 -0.01 14.41 -9.46
CA VAL A 6 0.70 14.91 -10.64
C VAL A 6 1.66 16.00 -10.20
N ASP A 7 2.94 15.87 -10.55
CA ASP A 7 3.94 16.89 -10.29
C ASP A 7 3.77 18.12 -11.21
N GLN A 8 4.60 19.14 -10.99
CA GLN A 8 4.62 20.36 -11.81
C GLN A 8 4.92 20.14 -13.30
N ASN A 9 5.43 18.96 -13.70
CA ASN A 9 5.77 18.60 -15.07
C ASN A 9 4.71 17.68 -15.73
N GLY A 10 3.60 17.42 -15.04
CA GLY A 10 2.55 16.53 -15.52
C GLY A 10 2.89 15.04 -15.36
N ILE A 11 3.83 14.68 -14.48
CA ILE A 11 4.31 13.31 -14.26
C ILE A 11 3.76 12.77 -12.94
N LYS A 12 3.36 11.49 -12.94
CA LYS A 12 3.03 10.72 -11.73
C LYS A 12 4.19 9.82 -11.36
N HIS A 13 4.37 9.64 -10.05
CA HIS A 13 5.43 8.79 -9.50
C HIS A 13 4.84 7.72 -8.57
N MET A 14 5.17 6.46 -8.82
CA MET A 14 4.83 5.35 -7.95
C MET A 14 6.11 4.66 -7.48
N ILE A 15 6.10 4.16 -6.25
CA ILE A 15 7.21 3.38 -5.71
C ILE A 15 6.81 1.90 -5.77
N LEU A 16 7.64 1.09 -6.41
CA LEU A 16 7.56 -0.36 -6.32
C LEU A 16 8.39 -0.79 -5.10
N CYS A 17 7.73 -1.43 -4.14
CA CYS A 17 8.37 -1.90 -2.91
C CYS A 17 8.40 -3.43 -2.85
N ARG A 18 9.46 -3.97 -2.26
CA ARG A 18 9.41 -5.31 -1.67
C ARG A 18 8.89 -5.18 -0.24
N VAL A 19 7.91 -6.00 0.11
CA VAL A 19 7.27 -5.93 1.42
C VAL A 19 7.30 -7.31 2.07
N LEU A 20 7.73 -7.37 3.33
CA LEU A 20 7.59 -8.55 4.18
C LEU A 20 6.18 -8.50 4.79
N LEU A 21 5.24 -9.28 4.24
CA LEU A 21 3.85 -9.23 4.69
C LEU A 21 3.60 -10.00 5.99
N GLY A 22 4.38 -11.06 6.25
CA GLY A 22 4.19 -11.91 7.42
C GLY A 22 2.79 -12.53 7.47
N ASN A 23 2.25 -12.71 8.67
CA ASN A 23 0.89 -13.15 8.90
C ASN A 23 -0.08 -11.98 8.77
N ALA A 24 -0.83 -11.93 7.66
CA ALA A 24 -1.77 -10.86 7.39
C ALA A 24 -3.15 -11.13 8.03
N GLU A 25 -3.67 -10.15 8.77
CA GLU A 25 -5.07 -10.13 9.20
C GLU A 25 -5.97 -9.46 8.18
N GLN A 26 -7.25 -9.86 8.15
CA GLN A 26 -8.20 -9.20 7.27
C GLN A 26 -8.70 -7.90 7.89
N VAL A 27 -8.40 -6.77 7.25
CA VAL A 27 -8.83 -5.43 7.67
C VAL A 27 -9.94 -4.95 6.75
N LYS A 28 -11.14 -4.76 7.30
CA LYS A 28 -12.29 -4.30 6.50
C LYS A 28 -12.13 -2.84 6.10
N PRO A 29 -12.54 -2.46 4.87
CA PRO A 29 -12.66 -1.05 4.50
C PRO A 29 -13.50 -0.27 5.51
N GLY A 30 -13.02 0.89 5.95
CA GLY A 30 -13.67 1.70 6.99
C GLY A 30 -13.36 1.28 8.43
N SER A 31 -12.43 0.33 8.65
CA SER A 31 -11.93 0.00 9.99
C SER A 31 -11.21 1.20 10.63
N GLU A 32 -11.39 1.36 11.95
CA GLU A 32 -10.65 2.33 12.79
C GLU A 32 -9.36 1.73 13.36
N GLN A 33 -8.92 0.59 12.85
CA GLN A 33 -7.73 -0.10 13.33
C GLN A 33 -6.43 0.63 12.93
N PHE A 34 -5.57 0.88 13.91
CA PHE A 34 -4.27 1.57 13.71
C PHE A 34 -3.04 0.70 14.00
N TYR A 35 -3.25 -0.50 14.55
CA TYR A 35 -2.22 -1.46 14.95
C TYR A 35 -2.78 -2.89 14.76
N PRO A 36 -1.95 -3.95 14.81
CA PRO A 36 -2.45 -5.31 14.67
C PRO A 36 -3.52 -5.67 15.72
N SER A 37 -4.51 -6.48 15.38
CA SER A 37 -5.55 -6.90 16.35
C SER A 37 -5.02 -7.84 17.44
N SER A 38 -3.89 -8.50 17.18
CA SER A 38 -3.13 -9.30 18.13
C SER A 38 -1.65 -9.35 17.73
N GLU A 39 -0.78 -9.80 18.64
CA GLU A 39 0.66 -9.97 18.38
C GLU A 39 0.98 -11.03 17.31
N GLU A 40 -0.02 -11.82 16.88
CA GLU A 40 0.15 -12.84 15.84
C GLU A 40 0.20 -12.24 14.43
N PHE A 41 -0.18 -10.98 14.25
CA PHE A 41 -0.32 -10.35 12.94
C PHE A 41 0.73 -9.29 12.64
N ASP A 42 1.32 -9.38 11.45
CA ASP A 42 2.40 -8.51 11.00
C ASP A 42 1.90 -7.39 10.07
N SER A 43 0.83 -7.64 9.32
CA SER A 43 0.23 -6.70 8.37
C SER A 43 -1.29 -6.88 8.24
N GLY A 44 -1.95 -5.97 7.52
CA GLY A 44 -3.36 -6.05 7.16
C GLY A 44 -3.57 -6.30 5.67
N VAL A 45 -4.67 -6.96 5.32
CA VAL A 45 -5.12 -7.19 3.93
C VAL A 45 -6.63 -7.00 3.81
N ASP A 46 -7.11 -6.44 2.70
CA ASP A 46 -8.56 -6.24 2.48
C ASP A 46 -9.32 -7.56 2.29
N ASN A 47 -8.72 -8.51 1.58
CA ASN A 47 -9.27 -9.84 1.33
C ASN A 47 -8.14 -10.88 1.28
N LYS A 48 -8.25 -11.94 2.08
CA LYS A 48 -7.21 -12.99 2.18
C LYS A 48 -7.10 -13.88 0.94
N GLU A 49 -8.20 -14.11 0.24
CA GLU A 49 -8.23 -14.98 -0.95
C GLU A 49 -7.84 -14.22 -2.23
N LYS A 50 -8.27 -12.97 -2.32
CA LYS A 50 -8.03 -12.09 -3.47
C LYS A 50 -7.58 -10.70 -3.00
N PRO A 51 -6.30 -10.56 -2.60
CA PRO A 51 -5.78 -9.33 -2.05
C PRO A 51 -5.75 -8.21 -3.09
N GLY A 52 -6.34 -7.06 -2.74
CA GLY A 52 -6.32 -5.84 -3.55
C GLY A 52 -5.55 -4.69 -2.87
N LEU A 53 -5.48 -4.69 -1.54
CA LEU A 53 -4.81 -3.68 -0.74
C LEU A 53 -4.20 -4.29 0.52
N TYR A 54 -2.97 -3.86 0.82
CA TYR A 54 -2.28 -4.20 2.06
C TYR A 54 -2.09 -2.95 2.93
N VAL A 55 -2.08 -3.17 4.25
CA VAL A 55 -1.81 -2.16 5.27
C VAL A 55 -0.59 -2.60 6.05
N MET A 56 0.45 -1.77 6.07
CA MET A 56 1.60 -1.99 6.94
C MET A 56 1.44 -1.14 8.19
N TRP A 57 1.53 -1.76 9.36
CA TRP A 57 1.46 -1.05 10.64
C TRP A 57 2.66 -0.13 10.81
N GLY A 58 2.45 1.03 11.42
CA GLY A 58 3.50 2.05 11.59
C GLY A 58 4.76 1.52 12.31
N THR A 59 4.58 0.57 13.23
CA THR A 59 5.67 -0.12 13.95
C THR A 59 6.59 -0.95 13.05
N HIS A 60 6.11 -1.36 11.87
CA HIS A 60 6.83 -2.25 10.94
C HIS A 60 7.28 -1.56 9.65
N MET A 61 6.87 -0.31 9.40
CA MET A 61 7.15 0.40 8.14
C MET A 61 8.64 0.44 7.76
N ASN A 62 9.53 0.73 8.72
CA ASN A 62 10.96 0.91 8.43
C ASN A 62 11.73 -0.41 8.27
N THR A 63 11.17 -1.53 8.72
CA THR A 63 11.84 -2.84 8.72
C THR A 63 11.25 -3.80 7.69
N HIS A 64 9.99 -3.59 7.30
CA HIS A 64 9.25 -4.50 6.42
C HIS A 64 9.03 -3.96 5.02
N ILE A 65 9.37 -2.69 4.75
CA ILE A 65 9.23 -2.07 3.43
C ILE A 65 10.62 -1.73 2.90
N PHE A 66 10.96 -2.29 1.74
CA PHE A 66 12.14 -1.93 0.97
C PHE A 66 11.69 -1.27 -0.35
N PRO A 67 11.80 0.07 -0.48
CA PRO A 67 11.57 0.77 -1.73
C PRO A 67 12.61 0.33 -2.77
N GLU A 68 12.18 -0.36 -3.83
CA GLU A 68 13.11 -0.93 -4.80
C GLU A 68 13.25 -0.06 -6.04
N PHE A 69 12.12 0.44 -6.58
CA PHE A 69 12.12 1.25 -7.79
C PHE A 69 11.14 2.41 -7.71
N VAL A 70 11.42 3.46 -8.47
CA VAL A 70 10.47 4.54 -8.76
C VAL A 70 10.03 4.42 -10.21
N VAL A 71 8.72 4.31 -10.42
CA VAL A 71 8.08 4.30 -11.74
C VAL A 71 7.49 5.68 -12.00
N SER A 72 8.02 6.37 -12.99
CA SER A 72 7.59 7.71 -13.40
C SER A 72 6.89 7.64 -14.75
N PHE A 73 5.65 8.13 -14.83
CA PHE A 73 4.84 8.02 -16.03
C PHE A 73 3.86 9.18 -16.19
N LYS A 74 3.39 9.41 -17.42
CA LYS A 74 2.31 10.36 -17.72
C LYS A 74 1.03 9.56 -18.00
N VAL A 75 -0.11 10.06 -17.53
CA VAL A 75 -1.42 9.46 -17.81
C VAL A 75 -2.07 10.25 -18.94
N PRO A 76 -2.63 9.59 -19.96
CA PRO A 76 -3.42 10.27 -20.98
C PRO A 76 -4.60 11.05 -20.35
N PRO A 77 -5.06 12.15 -20.94
CA PRO A 77 -6.28 12.79 -20.50
C PRO A 77 -7.46 11.80 -20.55
N PRO A 78 -8.47 11.92 -19.67
CA PRO A 78 -9.68 11.12 -19.74
C PRO A 78 -10.29 11.22 -21.13
N LEU A 79 -10.72 10.09 -21.68
CA LEU A 79 -11.50 10.08 -22.93
C LEU A 79 -12.81 10.84 -22.67
N GLN A 80 -13.07 11.87 -23.49
CA GLN A 80 -14.32 12.62 -23.50
C GLN A 80 -15.48 11.79 -24.06
#